data_AF-A0A661I6P1-F1
#
_entry.id   AF-A0A661I6P1-F1
#
_cell.length_a   1.000
_cell.length_b   1.000
_cell.length_c   1.000
_cell.angle_alpha   90.00
_cell.angle_beta   90.00
_cell.angle_gamma   90.00
#
_symmetry.space_group_name_H-M   'P 1'
#
loop_
_entity.id
_entity.type
_entity.pdbx_description
1 polymer ?
#
loop_
_entity_poly.entity_id
_entity_poly.type
_entity_poly.pdbx_seq_one_letter_code
_entity_poly.pdbx_strand_id
1 'polypeptide(L)' 'LDRICLEAVKNLDIKKLHSGCEACGKIGIEALLISAKELSLNIEILDYRTSGDATGDDSRVVGYMSGFLNEKN' A
#
# COMPACT_ATOMS: atom_id res chain seq x y z
N LEU A 1 6.27 3.14 10.07
CA LEU A 1 5.09 3.89 9.60
C LEU A 1 4.41 3.18 8.44
N ASP A 2 5.13 2.96 7.34
CA ASP A 2 4.62 2.38 6.09
C ASP A 2 3.96 1.00 6.23
N ARG A 3 4.35 0.20 7.22
CA ARG A 3 3.69 -1.08 7.55
C ARG A 3 2.17 -0.95 7.69
N ILE A 4 1.67 0.19 8.19
CA ILE A 4 0.22 0.45 8.29
C ILE A 4 -0.41 0.49 6.90
N CYS A 5 0.21 1.23 5.96
CA CYS A 5 -0.23 1.28 4.57
C CYS A 5 -0.16 -0.09 3.90
N LEU A 6 0.97 -0.81 4.06
CA LEU A 6 1.18 -2.13 3.46
C LEU A 6 0.16 -3.16 3.96
N GLU A 7 -0.11 -3.19 5.27
CA GLU A 7 -1.12 -4.09 5.84
C GLU A 7 -2.54 -3.69 5.46
N ALA A 8 -2.84 -2.39 5.37
CA ALA A 8 -4.13 -1.92 4.89
C ALA A 8 -4.37 -2.36 3.44
N VAL A 9 -3.37 -2.17 2.56
CA VAL A 9 -3.44 -2.59 1.16
C VAL A 9 -3.58 -4.12 1.06
N LYS A 10 -2.66 -4.89 1.66
CA LYS A 10 -2.65 -6.36 1.59
C LYS A 10 -3.97 -7.01 2.02
N ASN A 11 -4.65 -6.43 3.01
CA ASN A 11 -5.88 -6.99 3.57
C ASN A 11 -7.15 -6.28 3.09
N LEU A 12 -7.04 -5.37 2.11
CA LEU A 12 -8.13 -4.48 1.69
C LEU A 12 -8.78 -3.75 2.89
N ASP A 13 -8.03 -3.39 3.93
CA ASP A 13 -8.54 -2.81 5.17
C ASP A 13 -8.51 -1.28 5.12
N ILE A 14 -9.63 -0.70 4.69
CA ILE A 14 -9.86 0.76 4.62
C ILE A 14 -9.75 1.42 6.00
N LYS A 15 -10.21 0.75 7.07
CA LYS A 15 -10.13 1.34 8.42
C LYS A 15 -8.68 1.47 8.87
N LYS A 16 -7.88 0.45 8.60
CA LYS A 16 -6.44 0.46 8.88
C LYS A 16 -5.67 1.47 8.04
N LEU A 17 -6.12 1.75 6.81
CA LEU A 17 -5.54 2.82 6.00
C LEU A 17 -5.62 4.18 6.74
N HIS A 18 -6.70 4.43 7.47
CA HIS A 18 -6.87 5.67 8.24
C HIS A 18 -6.23 5.65 9.63
N SER A 19 -5.60 4.56 10.07
CA SER A 19 -4.99 4.44 11.39
C SER A 19 -3.52 4.90 11.46
N GLY A 20 -3.10 5.82 10.58
CA GLY A 20 -1.73 6.35 10.54
C GLY A 20 -0.94 6.05 9.26
N CYS A 21 -1.59 5.70 8.14
CA CYS A 21 -0.92 5.71 6.85
C CYS A 21 -0.69 7.15 6.37
N GLU A 22 0.56 7.47 6.01
CA GLU A 22 1.00 8.80 5.54
C GLU A 22 1.33 8.83 4.04
N ALA A 23 0.95 7.80 3.28
CA ALA A 23 1.15 7.78 1.84
C ALA A 23 0.52 9.04 1.19
N CYS A 24 1.29 9.79 0.42
CA CYS A 24 0.81 11.00 -0.25
C CYS A 24 -0.37 10.73 -1.20
N GLY A 25 -0.48 9.52 -1.73
CA GLY A 25 -1.57 9.03 -2.56
C GLY A 25 -2.70 8.30 -1.81
N LYS A 26 -2.85 8.47 -0.49
CA LYS A 26 -3.78 7.68 0.33
C LYS A 26 -5.22 7.66 -0.18
N ILE A 27 -5.74 8.78 -0.68
CA ILE A 27 -7.12 8.86 -1.22
C ILE A 27 -7.28 7.97 -2.46
N GLY A 28 -6.27 7.95 -3.35
CA GLY A 28 -6.27 7.07 -4.51
C GLY A 28 -6.17 5.59 -4.12
N ILE A 29 -5.35 5.29 -3.09
CA ILE A 29 -5.27 3.94 -2.52
C ILE A 29 -6.62 3.52 -1.95
N GLU A 30 -7.29 4.39 -1.18
CA GLU A 30 -8.62 4.11 -0.63
C GLU A 30 -9.64 3.79 -1.71
N ALA A 31 -9.71 4.60 -2.77
CA ALA A 31 -10.59 4.36 -3.90
C ALA A 31 -10.30 2.99 -4.55
N LEU A 32 -9.02 2.65 -4.74
CA LEU A 32 -8.61 1.35 -5.27
C LEU A 32 -9.02 0.18 -4.36
N LEU A 33 -8.90 0.30 -3.03
CA LEU A 33 -9.33 -0.75 -2.10
C LEU A 33 -10.86 -0.94 -2.12
N ILE A 34 -11.62 0.15 -2.25
CA ILE A 34 -13.09 0.10 -2.39
C ILE A 34 -13.45 -0.62 -3.69
N SER A 35 -12.88 -0.20 -4.82
CA SER A 35 -13.14 -0.85 -6.12
C SER A 35 -12.74 -2.32 -6.12
N ALA A 36 -11.60 -2.68 -5.52
CA ALA A 36 -11.17 -4.07 -5.42
C ALA A 36 -12.16 -4.93 -4.61
N LYS A 37 -12.76 -4.39 -3.54
CA LYS A 37 -13.81 -5.09 -2.79
C LYS A 37 -15.08 -5.29 -3.62
N GLU A 38 -15.55 -4.24 -4.28
CA GLU A 38 -16.78 -4.29 -5.08
C GLU A 38 -16.66 -5.26 -6.26
N LEU A 39 -15.50 -5.28 -6.91
CA LEU A 39 -15.18 -6.17 -8.02
C LEU A 39 -14.71 -7.56 -7.57
N SER A 40 -14.69 -7.84 -6.26
CA SER A 40 -14.19 -9.10 -5.70
C SER A 40 -12.78 -9.49 -6.18
N LEU A 41 -11.89 -8.51 -6.31
CA LEU A 41 -10.48 -8.69 -6.65
C LEU A 41 -9.64 -8.96 -5.40
N ASN A 42 -8.49 -9.58 -5.60
CA ASN A 42 -7.39 -9.61 -4.63
C ASN A 42 -6.34 -8.56 -5.00
N ILE A 43 -5.48 -8.24 -4.03
CA ILE A 43 -4.30 -7.42 -4.24
C ILE A 43 -3.07 -8.13 -3.70
N GLU A 44 -2.01 -8.16 -4.49
CA GLU A 44 -0.70 -8.67 -4.13
C GLU A 44 0.30 -7.53 -4.11
N ILE A 45 1.09 -7.43 -3.04
CA ILE A 45 2.21 -6.48 -2.98
C ILE A 45 3.40 -7.16 -3.64
N LEU A 46 3.90 -6.56 -4.72
CA LEU A 46 5.00 -7.12 -5.52
C LEU A 46 6.36 -6.72 -4.95
N ASP A 47 6.50 -5.47 -4.54
CA ASP A 47 7.74 -4.96 -3.94
C ASP A 47 7.45 -3.77 -3.03
N TYR A 48 8.32 -3.61 -2.04
CA TYR A 48 8.41 -2.41 -1.21
C TYR A 48 9.87 -2.04 -1.01
N ARG A 49 10.17 -0.77 -1.25
CA ARG A 49 11.51 -0.18 -1.15
C ARG A 49 11.43 1.17 -0.47
N THR A 50 12.58 1.69 -0.10
CA THR A 50 12.75 3.05 0.36
C THR A 50 13.80 3.77 -0.47
N SER A 51 13.82 5.10 -0.43
CA SER A 51 14.91 5.87 -1.06
C SER A 51 16.29 5.51 -0.51
N GLY A 52 16.37 4.98 0.71
CA GLY A 52 17.60 4.46 1.32
C GLY A 52 18.18 3.27 0.56
N ASP A 53 17.35 2.43 -0.07
CA ASP A 53 17.83 1.30 -0.89
C ASP A 53 18.66 1.76 -2.10
N ALA A 54 18.42 2.99 -2.57
CA ALA A 54 19.16 3.59 -3.68
C ALA A 54 20.41 4.37 -3.22
N THR A 55 20.36 4.99 -2.03
CA THR A 55 21.39 5.92 -1.55
C THR A 55 22.32 5.33 -0.49
N GLY A 56 21.90 4.27 0.20
CA GLY A 56 22.54 3.72 1.40
C GLY A 56 22.33 4.56 2.67
N ASP A 57 21.52 5.62 2.62
CA ASP A 57 21.22 6.49 3.76
C ASP A 57 19.79 6.27 4.25
N ASP A 58 19.68 5.61 5.41
CA ASP A 58 18.40 5.28 6.06
C ASP A 58 17.95 6.33 7.09
N SER A 59 18.66 7.46 7.23
CA SER A 59 18.36 8.47 8.25
C SER A 59 16.99 9.12 8.06
N ARG A 60 16.59 9.34 6.80
CA ARG A 60 15.27 9.84 6.37
C ARG A 60 14.98 9.32 4.98
N VAL A 61 13.92 8.53 4.85
CA VAL A 61 13.58 7.86 3.60
C VAL A 61 12.12 8.04 3.20
N VAL A 62 11.86 7.90 1.91
CA VAL A 62 10.51 7.81 1.35
C VAL A 62 10.25 6.36 0.97
N GLY A 63 9.10 5.82 1.37
CA GLY A 63 8.66 4.47 0.98
C GLY A 63 8.00 4.44 -0.41
N TYR A 64 8.25 3.37 -1.15
CA TYR A 64 7.68 3.06 -2.45
C TYR A 64 7.11 1.65 -2.43
N MET A 65 5.90 1.47 -2.92
CA MET A 65 5.24 0.16 -2.99
C MET A 65 4.66 -0.04 -4.39
N SER A 66 4.84 -1.23 -4.94
CA SER A 66 4.12 -1.70 -6.12
C SER A 66 3.18 -2.85 -5.77
N GLY A 67 2.04 -2.91 -6.45
CA GLY A 67 1.05 -3.97 -6.23
C GLY A 67 0.28 -4.29 -7.50
N PHE A 68 -0.28 -5.49 -7.52
CA PHE A 68 -1.03 -6.04 -8.64
C PHE A 68 -2.41 -6.50 -8.18
N LEU A 69 -3.43 -6.23 -8.98
CA LEU A 69 -4.80 -6.67 -8.72
C LEU A 69 -5.15 -7.81 -9.67
N ASN A 70 -5.77 -8.86 -9.13
CA ASN A 70 -6.21 -10.01 -9.91
C ASN A 70 -7.56 -10.54 -9.40
N GLU A 71 -8.19 -11.39 -10.21
CA GLU A 71 -9.42 -12.07 -9.82
C GLU A 71 -9.17 -13.06 -8.68
N LYS A 72 -10.17 -13.24 -7.83
CA LYS A 72 -10.16 -14.30 -6.81
C LYS A 72 -10.30 -15.66 -7.50
N ASN A 73 -9.24 -16.48 -7.43
CA ASN A 73 -9.31 -17.91 -7.77
C ASN A 73 -10.14 -18.69 -6.76
#